data_AF-A0A8X8YW50-F1
#
_entry.id   AF-A0A8X8YW50-F1
#
_cell.length_a   1.000
_cell.length_b   1.000
_cell.length_c   1.000
_cell.angle_alpha   90.00
_cell.angle_beta   90.00
_cell.angle_gamma   90.00
#
_symmetry.space_group_name_H-M   'P 1'
#
loop_
_entity.id
_entity.type
_entity.pdbx_description
1 polymer ?
#
loop_
_entity_poly.entity_id
_entity_poly.type
_entity_poly.pdbx_seq_one_letter_code
_entity_poly.pdbx_strand_id
1 'polypeptide(L)'
;MVNLTLRVLSRPEVNRLSDIFQTLGLEYDEKVLPSIGNEVLKAVVAQFNADQLLTERPHVSALVRESLIRRAKDFNIVLDDVAITHLSYGAEFSKAVEQKQVAQQEAERSKFVVMKAEQERRAAIIRAEGESESAKLISDATEAAGMGLIELRKIEAAKENAASMAGTECGLSA
;
A
#
# COMPACT_ATOMS: atom_id res chain seq x y z
N MET A 1 -19.35 -12.12 7.05
CA MET A 1 -19.04 -13.20 8.03
C MET A 1 -17.70 -13.81 7.66
N VAL A 2 -16.80 -14.04 8.62
CA VAL A 2 -15.50 -14.69 8.39
C VAL A 2 -15.66 -16.17 8.69
N ASN A 3 -15.32 -17.02 7.73
CA ASN A 3 -15.26 -18.46 7.90
C ASN A 3 -13.79 -18.85 8.08
N LEU A 4 -13.47 -19.49 9.18
CA LEU A 4 -12.12 -19.98 9.43
C LEU A 4 -12.17 -21.46 9.78
N THR A 5 -11.29 -22.22 9.16
CA THR A 5 -11.08 -23.65 9.41
C THR A 5 -9.76 -23.84 10.11
N LEU A 6 -9.78 -24.65 11.16
CA LEU A 6 -8.63 -25.00 11.97
C LEU A 6 -8.29 -26.46 11.73
N ARG A 7 -7.00 -26.77 11.70
CA ARG A 7 -6.50 -28.11 11.93
C ARG A 7 -5.89 -28.15 13.31
N VAL A 8 -6.31 -29.13 14.09
CA VAL A 8 -5.85 -29.33 15.47
C VAL A 8 -5.31 -30.75 15.59
N LEU A 9 -4.13 -30.88 16.15
CA LEU A 9 -3.56 -32.15 16.59
C LEU A 9 -3.63 -32.20 18.11
N SER A 10 -4.41 -33.13 18.64
CA SER A 10 -4.66 -33.27 20.06
C SER A 10 -4.39 -34.69 20.53
N ARG A 11 -4.07 -34.81 21.81
CA ARG A 11 -3.98 -36.08 22.52
C ARG A 11 -4.56 -35.93 23.94
N PRO A 12 -5.18 -36.97 24.48
CA PRO A 12 -5.71 -36.92 25.83
C PRO A 12 -4.56 -37.02 26.84
N GLU A 13 -4.72 -36.41 28.02
CA GLU A 13 -3.73 -36.52 29.07
C GLU A 13 -3.79 -37.92 29.73
N VAL A 14 -2.67 -38.65 29.71
CA VAL A 14 -2.60 -40.06 30.16
C VAL A 14 -3.03 -40.22 31.62
N ASN A 15 -2.70 -39.25 32.48
CA ASN A 15 -3.03 -39.30 33.91
C ASN A 15 -4.53 -39.12 34.21
N ARG A 16 -5.29 -38.55 33.26
CA ARG A 16 -6.69 -38.15 33.41
C ARG A 16 -7.62 -38.94 32.50
N LEU A 17 -7.15 -40.02 31.89
CA LEU A 17 -7.93 -40.81 30.92
C LEU A 17 -9.27 -41.30 31.48
N SER A 18 -9.29 -41.72 32.75
CA SER A 18 -10.53 -42.17 33.42
C SER A 18 -11.57 -41.05 33.54
N ASP A 19 -11.15 -39.84 33.94
CA ASP A 19 -12.03 -38.67 34.05
C ASP A 19 -12.57 -38.29 32.66
N ILE A 20 -11.68 -38.18 31.66
CA ILE A 20 -12.03 -37.83 30.28
C ILE A 20 -13.07 -38.81 29.73
N PHE A 21 -12.83 -40.11 29.90
CA PHE A 21 -13.75 -41.14 29.41
C PHE A 21 -15.12 -41.08 30.08
N GLN A 22 -15.19 -40.78 31.39
CA GLN A 22 -16.46 -40.66 32.11
C GLN A 22 -17.23 -39.38 31.76
N THR A 23 -16.54 -38.25 31.58
CA THR A 23 -17.20 -36.96 31.33
C THR A 23 -17.52 -36.71 29.86
N LEU A 24 -16.61 -37.08 28.95
CA LEU A 24 -16.65 -36.70 27.53
C LEU A 24 -16.96 -37.90 26.62
N GLY A 25 -16.68 -39.12 27.10
CA GLY A 25 -16.84 -40.34 26.32
C GLY A 25 -15.71 -40.56 25.31
N LEU A 26 -15.92 -41.53 24.41
CA LEU A 26 -14.97 -41.90 23.35
C LEU A 26 -14.84 -40.82 22.26
N GLU A 27 -15.90 -40.03 22.03
CA GLU A 27 -16.01 -39.00 20.98
C GLU A 27 -15.59 -37.61 21.50
N TYR A 28 -14.64 -37.56 22.42
CA TYR A 28 -14.22 -36.29 23.04
C TYR A 28 -13.60 -35.33 22.01
N ASP A 29 -12.94 -35.87 20.99
CA ASP A 29 -12.32 -35.11 19.91
C ASP A 29 -13.39 -34.47 19.00
N GLU A 30 -14.39 -35.23 18.57
CA GLU A 30 -15.43 -34.74 17.66
C GLU A 30 -16.40 -33.74 18.31
N LYS A 31 -16.63 -33.83 19.63
CA LYS A 31 -17.55 -32.92 20.32
C LYS A 31 -16.86 -31.69 20.89
N VAL A 32 -15.73 -31.88 21.59
CA VAL A 32 -15.11 -30.79 22.36
C VAL A 32 -14.29 -29.87 21.46
N LEU A 33 -13.47 -30.43 20.57
CA LEU A 33 -12.55 -29.64 19.73
C LEU A 33 -13.27 -28.60 18.86
N PRO A 34 -14.36 -28.92 18.13
CA PRO A 34 -15.06 -27.89 17.36
C PRO A 34 -15.78 -26.88 18.25
N SER A 35 -16.24 -27.29 19.44
CA SER A 35 -16.89 -26.37 20.39
C SER A 35 -15.91 -25.32 20.89
N ILE A 36 -14.79 -25.75 21.47
CA ILE A 36 -13.75 -24.84 21.97
C ILE A 36 -13.09 -24.04 20.84
N GLY A 37 -12.92 -24.66 19.67
CA GLY A 37 -12.37 -24.03 18.47
C GLY A 37 -13.22 -22.85 18.01
N ASN A 38 -14.53 -23.05 17.89
CA ASN A 38 -15.46 -22.00 17.49
C ASN A 38 -15.58 -20.87 18.53
N GLU A 39 -15.57 -21.21 19.83
CA GLU A 39 -15.58 -20.23 20.92
C GLU A 39 -14.34 -19.33 20.87
N VAL A 40 -13.14 -19.93 20.85
CA VAL A 40 -11.87 -19.19 20.82
C VAL A 40 -11.74 -18.37 19.54
N LEU A 41 -12.13 -18.91 18.39
CA LEU A 41 -12.13 -18.16 17.13
C LEU A 41 -12.97 -16.89 17.24
N LYS A 42 -14.20 -17.01 17.72
CA LYS A 42 -15.09 -15.85 17.83
C LYS A 42 -14.52 -14.81 18.79
N ALA A 43 -13.94 -15.25 19.90
CA ALA A 43 -13.31 -14.36 20.89
C ALA A 43 -12.08 -13.63 20.33
N VAL A 44 -11.24 -14.31 19.54
CA VAL A 44 -10.05 -13.69 18.92
C VAL A 44 -10.47 -12.80 17.75
N VAL A 45 -11.31 -13.28 16.83
CA VAL A 45 -11.77 -12.49 15.67
C VAL A 45 -12.50 -11.21 16.10
N ALA A 46 -13.16 -11.20 17.26
CA ALA A 46 -13.78 -9.99 17.80
C ALA A 46 -12.77 -8.90 18.25
N GLN A 47 -11.53 -9.28 18.57
CA GLN A 47 -10.49 -8.35 19.03
C GLN A 47 -9.70 -7.72 17.88
N PHE A 48 -9.66 -8.38 16.71
CA PHE A 48 -8.86 -7.95 15.57
C PHE A 48 -9.72 -7.42 14.44
N ASN A 49 -9.25 -6.36 13.79
CA ASN A 49 -9.80 -5.95 12.52
C ASN A 49 -9.37 -6.93 11.43
N ALA A 50 -10.16 -7.06 10.37
CA ALA A 50 -9.85 -8.03 9.32
C ALA A 50 -8.54 -7.73 8.57
N ASP A 51 -8.16 -6.46 8.46
CA ASP A 51 -6.88 -6.05 7.88
C ASP A 51 -5.70 -6.59 8.69
N GLN A 52 -5.84 -6.63 10.03
CA GLN A 52 -4.85 -7.21 10.93
C GLN A 52 -4.86 -8.75 10.87
N LEU A 53 -6.03 -9.37 10.67
CA LEU A 53 -6.11 -10.83 10.48
C LEU A 53 -5.32 -11.30 9.24
N LEU A 54 -5.24 -10.45 8.20
CA LEU A 54 -4.46 -10.75 7.01
C LEU A 54 -2.98 -10.42 7.19
N THR A 55 -2.67 -9.25 7.74
CA THR A 55 -1.29 -8.74 7.86
C THR A 55 -0.51 -9.45 8.98
N GLU A 56 -1.15 -9.67 10.12
CA GLU A 56 -0.54 -10.23 11.34
C GLU A 56 -1.02 -11.66 11.61
N ARG A 57 -1.28 -12.43 10.54
CA ARG A 57 -1.67 -13.84 10.62
C ARG A 57 -0.81 -14.69 11.58
N PRO A 58 0.54 -14.59 11.62
CA PRO A 58 1.34 -15.36 12.57
C PRO A 58 1.06 -14.98 14.03
N HIS A 59 0.83 -13.69 14.31
CA HIS A 59 0.49 -13.22 15.66
C HIS A 59 -0.88 -13.75 16.10
N VAL A 60 -1.88 -13.63 15.23
CA VAL A 60 -3.23 -14.16 15.47
C VAL A 60 -3.18 -15.67 15.68
N SER A 61 -2.40 -16.41 14.88
CA SER A 61 -2.23 -17.85 15.03
C SER A 61 -1.62 -18.22 16.39
N ALA A 62 -0.64 -17.45 16.87
CA ALA A 62 -0.04 -17.67 18.18
C ALA A 62 -1.06 -17.43 19.32
N LEU A 63 -1.85 -16.36 19.22
CA LEU A 63 -2.86 -16.02 20.21
C LEU A 63 -4.00 -17.05 20.25
N VAL A 64 -4.48 -17.49 19.08
CA VAL A 64 -5.47 -18.58 18.97
C VAL A 64 -4.91 -19.84 19.62
N ARG A 65 -3.67 -20.22 19.33
CA ARG A 65 -3.02 -21.40 19.92
C ARG A 65 -2.96 -21.31 21.44
N GLU A 66 -2.52 -20.18 22.00
CA GLU A 66 -2.43 -20.02 23.46
C GLU A 66 -3.82 -20.11 24.13
N SER A 67 -4.82 -19.44 23.54
CA SER A 67 -6.19 -19.46 24.05
C SER A 67 -6.81 -20.85 23.97
N LEU A 68 -6.57 -21.58 22.87
CA LEU A 68 -7.04 -22.94 22.67
C LEU A 68 -6.38 -23.92 23.66
N ILE A 69 -5.07 -23.78 23.90
CA ILE A 69 -4.34 -24.59 24.91
C ILE A 69 -4.89 -24.35 26.30
N ARG A 70 -5.16 -23.09 26.65
CA ARG A 70 -5.73 -22.74 27.95
C ARG A 70 -7.10 -23.39 28.14
N ARG A 71 -7.95 -23.33 27.12
CA ARG A 71 -9.28 -23.95 27.15
C ARG A 71 -9.24 -25.47 27.13
N ALA A 72 -8.34 -26.08 26.36
CA ALA A 72 -8.20 -27.52 26.27
C ALA A 72 -7.73 -28.14 27.60
N LYS A 73 -6.96 -27.41 28.40
CA LYS A 73 -6.56 -27.83 29.76
C LYS A 73 -7.73 -28.04 30.70
N ASP A 74 -8.79 -27.24 30.60
CA ASP A 74 -10.00 -27.42 31.44
C ASP A 74 -10.66 -28.79 31.19
N PHE A 75 -10.48 -29.35 30.00
CA PHE A 75 -10.99 -30.66 29.59
C PHE A 75 -9.93 -31.78 29.68
N ASN A 76 -8.75 -31.51 30.23
CA ASN A 76 -7.61 -32.43 30.32
C ASN A 76 -7.13 -32.95 28.93
N ILE A 77 -7.26 -32.11 27.90
CA ILE A 77 -6.80 -32.40 26.53
C ILE A 77 -5.52 -31.61 26.27
N VAL A 78 -4.49 -32.29 25.76
CA VAL A 78 -3.22 -31.67 25.35
C VAL A 78 -3.28 -31.40 23.85
N LEU A 79 -2.95 -30.17 23.46
CA LEU A 79 -2.82 -29.77 22.07
C LEU A 79 -1.34 -29.76 21.68
N ASP A 80 -0.94 -30.61 20.74
CA ASP A 80 0.43 -30.66 20.25
C ASP A 80 0.65 -29.62 19.14
N ASP A 81 -0.32 -29.46 18.23
CA ASP A 81 -0.25 -28.46 17.16
C ASP A 81 -1.62 -27.88 16.78
N VAL A 82 -1.64 -26.60 16.42
CA VAL A 82 -2.83 -25.86 16.00
C VAL A 82 -2.47 -24.95 14.83
N ALA A 83 -3.09 -25.20 13.68
CA ALA A 83 -2.84 -24.43 12.47
C ALA A 83 -4.15 -23.95 11.84
N ILE A 84 -4.17 -22.67 11.42
CA ILE A 84 -5.25 -22.12 10.63
C ILE A 84 -5.06 -22.61 9.18
N THR A 85 -5.97 -23.43 8.67
CA THR A 85 -5.85 -23.98 7.30
C THR A 85 -6.47 -23.05 6.27
N HIS A 86 -7.71 -22.64 6.50
CA HIS A 86 -8.46 -21.83 5.56
C HIS A 86 -9.12 -20.65 6.26
N LEU A 87 -9.01 -19.47 5.67
CA LEU A 87 -9.65 -18.24 6.15
C LEU A 87 -10.32 -17.61 4.93
N SER A 88 -11.64 -17.62 4.97
CA SER A 88 -12.53 -17.10 3.93
C SER A 88 -13.32 -15.92 4.49
N TYR A 89 -13.26 -14.79 3.80
CA TYR A 89 -14.09 -13.64 4.10
C TYR A 89 -15.37 -13.68 3.27
N GLY A 90 -16.49 -13.26 3.84
CA GLY A 90 -17.73 -13.11 3.08
C GLY A 90 -17.55 -12.10 1.94
N ALA A 91 -18.22 -12.32 0.80
CA ALA A 91 -18.03 -11.53 -0.42
C ALA A 91 -18.28 -10.01 -0.21
N GLU A 92 -19.25 -9.63 0.63
CA GLU A 92 -19.49 -8.23 0.98
C GLU A 92 -18.32 -7.61 1.75
N PHE A 93 -17.65 -8.40 2.57
CA PHE A 93 -16.50 -7.94 3.36
C PHE A 93 -15.29 -7.68 2.47
N SER A 94 -14.96 -8.61 1.57
CA SER A 94 -13.87 -8.44 0.61
C SER A 94 -14.09 -7.22 -0.27
N LYS A 95 -15.33 -6.99 -0.74
CA LYS A 95 -15.68 -5.78 -1.51
C LYS A 95 -15.47 -4.50 -0.71
N ALA A 96 -15.86 -4.47 0.57
CA ALA A 96 -15.69 -3.28 1.41
C ALA A 96 -14.20 -2.96 1.66
N VAL A 97 -13.35 -3.98 1.86
CA VAL A 97 -11.91 -3.80 2.03
C VAL A 97 -11.26 -3.32 0.72
N GLU A 98 -11.61 -3.93 -0.40
CA GLU A 98 -11.13 -3.52 -1.73
C GLU A 98 -11.52 -2.07 -2.03
N GLN A 99 -12.77 -1.68 -1.76
CA GLN A 99 -13.21 -0.30 -1.91
C GLN A 99 -12.45 0.68 -1.02
N LYS A 100 -12.15 0.31 0.23
CA LYS A 100 -11.32 1.13 1.12
C LYS A 100 -9.90 1.29 0.57
N GLN A 101 -9.31 0.21 0.07
CA GLN A 101 -7.97 0.25 -0.53
C GLN A 101 -7.93 1.15 -1.77
N VAL A 102 -8.92 1.02 -2.66
CA VAL A 102 -9.06 1.88 -3.83
C VAL A 102 -9.21 3.34 -3.42
N ALA A 103 -10.09 3.64 -2.46
CA ALA A 103 -10.29 5.00 -1.96
C ALA A 103 -9.01 5.58 -1.32
N GLN A 104 -8.26 4.78 -0.57
CA GLN A 104 -7.01 5.19 0.05
C GLN A 104 -5.93 5.46 -1.01
N GLN A 105 -5.82 4.58 -2.01
CA GLN A 105 -4.89 4.75 -3.13
C GLN A 105 -5.25 5.96 -3.99
N GLU A 106 -6.54 6.22 -4.21
CA GLU A 106 -7.03 7.38 -4.94
C GLU A 106 -6.78 8.68 -4.17
N ALA A 107 -6.95 8.67 -2.85
CA ALA A 107 -6.60 9.80 -1.99
C ALA A 107 -5.09 10.08 -2.01
N GLU A 108 -4.25 9.04 -1.98
CA GLU A 108 -2.80 9.17 -2.06
C GLU A 108 -2.34 9.69 -3.42
N ARG A 109 -2.95 9.18 -4.51
CA ARG A 109 -2.72 9.67 -5.87
C ARG A 109 -3.12 11.14 -5.99
N SER A 110 -4.25 11.53 -5.43
CA SER A 110 -4.73 12.92 -5.44
C SER A 110 -3.77 13.85 -4.71
N LYS A 111 -3.26 13.44 -3.53
CA LYS A 111 -2.20 14.17 -2.82
C LYS A 111 -0.94 14.32 -3.66
N PHE A 112 -0.53 13.26 -4.36
CA PHE A 112 0.64 13.29 -5.23
C PHE A 112 0.46 14.26 -6.41
N VAL A 113 -0.73 14.29 -7.03
CA VAL A 113 -1.05 15.22 -8.12
C VAL A 113 -0.99 16.67 -7.63
N VAL A 114 -1.56 16.97 -6.46
CA VAL A 114 -1.51 18.32 -5.86
C VAL A 114 -0.07 18.72 -5.55
N MET A 115 0.72 17.83 -4.93
CA MET A 115 2.13 18.09 -4.66
C MET A 115 2.93 18.34 -5.93
N LYS A 116 2.69 17.55 -7.00
CA LYS A 116 3.33 17.74 -8.30
C LYS A 116 2.98 19.11 -8.90
N ALA A 117 1.70 19.50 -8.87
CA ALA A 117 1.26 20.80 -9.35
C ALA A 117 1.88 21.97 -8.57
N GLU A 118 2.03 21.85 -7.24
CA GLU A 118 2.73 22.84 -6.42
C GLU A 118 4.22 22.94 -6.78
N GLN A 119 4.88 21.79 -7.00
CA GLN A 119 6.29 21.76 -7.40
C GLN A 119 6.49 22.37 -8.78
N GLU A 120 5.63 22.06 -9.76
CA GLU A 120 5.66 22.66 -11.10
C GLU A 120 5.44 24.18 -11.03
N ARG A 121 4.50 24.64 -10.20
CA ARG A 121 4.26 26.07 -9.97
C ARG A 121 5.50 26.76 -9.38
N ARG A 122 6.12 26.17 -8.36
CA ARG A 122 7.36 26.74 -7.78
C ARG A 122 8.50 26.76 -8.79
N ALA A 123 8.67 25.69 -9.57
CA ALA A 123 9.67 25.63 -10.62
C ALA A 123 9.45 26.71 -11.70
N ALA A 124 8.20 26.98 -12.07
CA ALA A 124 7.87 28.04 -13.03
C ALA A 124 8.20 29.44 -12.50
N ILE A 125 7.92 29.72 -11.21
CA ILE A 125 8.28 30.99 -10.57
C ILE A 125 9.80 31.17 -10.55
N ILE A 126 10.53 30.16 -10.07
CA ILE A 126 12.00 30.20 -10.01
C ILE A 126 12.60 30.38 -11.40
N ARG A 127 12.05 29.71 -12.43
CA ARG A 127 12.50 29.89 -13.81
C ARG A 127 12.25 31.32 -14.32
N ALA A 128 11.07 31.88 -14.07
CA ALA A 128 10.74 33.24 -14.48
C ALA A 128 11.62 34.28 -13.76
N GLU A 129 11.89 34.09 -12.47
CA GLU A 129 12.82 34.91 -11.70
C GLU A 129 14.25 34.82 -12.26
N GLY A 130 14.73 33.60 -12.50
CA GLY A 130 16.05 33.37 -13.10
C GLY A 130 16.19 33.95 -14.50
N GLU A 131 15.15 33.88 -15.33
CA GLU A 131 15.10 34.53 -16.65
C GLU A 131 15.11 36.06 -16.53
N SER A 132 14.35 36.63 -15.60
CA SER A 132 14.32 38.07 -15.33
C SER A 132 15.66 38.60 -14.84
N GLU A 133 16.30 37.92 -13.88
CA GLU A 133 17.64 38.28 -13.41
C GLU A 133 18.68 38.12 -14.50
N SER A 134 18.62 37.04 -15.29
CA SER A 134 19.51 36.85 -16.44
C SER A 134 19.34 37.95 -17.48
N ALA A 135 18.10 38.32 -17.81
CA ALA A 135 17.81 39.39 -18.76
C ALA A 135 18.31 40.75 -18.27
N LYS A 136 18.19 41.05 -16.97
CA LYS A 136 18.78 42.26 -16.36
C LYS A 136 20.30 42.27 -16.50
N LEU A 137 20.96 41.19 -16.08
CA LEU A 137 22.42 41.06 -16.20
C LEU A 137 22.91 41.20 -17.65
N ILE A 138 22.19 40.61 -18.62
CA ILE A 138 22.50 40.75 -20.04
C ILE A 138 22.28 42.19 -20.50
N SER A 139 21.20 42.85 -20.05
CA SER A 139 20.89 44.24 -20.42
C SER A 139 21.97 45.18 -19.88
N ASP A 140 22.34 45.06 -18.61
CA ASP A 140 23.39 45.84 -17.97
C ASP A 140 24.75 45.62 -18.67
N ALA A 141 25.07 44.38 -19.03
CA ALA A 141 26.29 44.05 -19.78
C ALA A 141 26.28 44.62 -21.21
N THR A 142 25.11 44.67 -21.86
CA THR A 142 24.95 45.21 -23.22
C THR A 142 25.01 46.74 -23.22
N GLU A 143 24.44 47.41 -22.21
CA GLU A 143 24.58 48.85 -22.00
C GLU A 143 26.06 49.22 -21.79
N ALA A 144 26.79 48.45 -20.99
CA ALA A 144 28.23 48.67 -20.77
C ALA A 144 29.09 48.43 -22.03
N ALA A 145 28.71 47.46 -22.88
CA ALA A 145 29.42 47.15 -24.13
C ALA A 145 29.11 48.14 -25.29
N GLY A 146 28.08 48.98 -25.15
CA GLY A 146 27.76 50.07 -26.08
C GLY A 146 26.99 49.67 -27.36
N MET A 147 26.46 50.68 -28.07
CA MET A 147 25.55 50.52 -29.22
C MET A 147 26.11 49.67 -30.38
N GLY A 148 27.44 49.56 -30.50
CA GLY A 148 28.09 48.79 -31.57
C GLY A 148 27.77 47.30 -31.55
N LEU A 149 27.54 46.70 -30.37
CA LEU A 149 27.19 45.28 -30.24
C LEU A 149 25.76 45.00 -30.74
N ILE A 150 24.84 45.96 -30.52
CA ILE A 150 23.44 45.86 -30.96
C ILE A 150 23.36 45.97 -32.49
N GLU A 151 24.12 46.88 -33.10
CA GLU A 151 24.19 46.99 -34.56
C GLU A 151 24.78 45.74 -35.21
N LEU A 152 25.87 45.19 -34.64
CA LEU A 152 26.47 43.95 -35.13
C LEU A 152 25.47 42.78 -35.10
N ARG A 153 24.75 42.59 -33.98
CA ARG A 153 23.70 41.57 -33.88
C ARG A 153 22.55 41.79 -34.85
N LYS A 154 22.14 43.04 -35.11
CA LYS A 154 21.11 43.34 -36.11
C LYS A 154 21.55 42.92 -37.52
N ILE A 155 22.81 43.18 -37.86
CA ILE A 155 23.38 42.80 -39.16
C ILE A 155 23.46 41.27 -39.28
N GLU A 156 23.90 40.57 -38.23
CA GLU A 156 23.95 39.10 -38.21
C GLU A 156 22.56 38.46 -38.32
N ALA A 157 21.59 38.92 -37.54
CA ALA A 157 20.21 38.42 -37.61
C ALA A 157 19.56 38.71 -38.98
N ALA A 158 19.83 39.87 -39.58
CA ALA A 158 19.36 40.18 -40.93
C ALA A 158 20.00 39.25 -41.98
N LYS A 159 21.29 38.92 -41.83
CA LYS A 159 22.00 37.98 -42.70
C LYS A 159 21.45 36.56 -42.56
N GLU A 160 21.15 36.11 -41.35
CA GLU A 160 20.57 34.79 -41.10
C GLU A 160 19.15 34.65 -41.66
N ASN A 161 18.30 35.67 -41.46
CA ASN A 161 16.97 35.72 -42.04
C ASN A 161 17.01 35.75 -43.58
N ALA A 162 17.95 36.49 -44.18
CA ALA A 162 18.14 36.47 -45.63
C ALA A 162 18.58 35.09 -46.14
N ALA A 163 19.44 34.39 -45.38
CA ALA A 163 19.89 33.05 -45.72
C ALA A 163 18.78 31.99 -45.59
N SER A 164 17.91 32.09 -44.57
CA SER A 164 16.78 31.18 -44.39
C SER A 164 15.71 31.35 -45.47
N MET A 165 15.41 32.59 -45.87
CA MET A 165 14.51 32.91 -46.98
C MET A 165 15.07 32.42 -48.33
N ALA A 166 16.35 32.63 -48.61
CA ALA A 166 16.98 32.10 -49.81
C ALA A 166 16.98 30.56 -49.87
N GLY A 167 17.03 29.89 -48.70
CA GLY A 167 16.95 28.44 -48.59
C GLY A 167 15.54 27.87 -48.83
N THR A 168 14.49 28.56 -48.37
CA THR A 168 13.09 28.14 -48.59
C THR A 168 12.61 28.41 -50.03
N GLU A 169 13.12 29.46 -50.68
CA GLU A 169 12.81 29.79 -52.08
C GLU A 169 13.38 28.74 -53.07
N CYS A 170 14.46 28.05 -52.70
CA CYS A 170 15.06 26.98 -53.52
C CYS A 170 14.30 25.64 -53.44
N GLY A 171 13.35 25.48 -52.51
CA GLY A 171 12.54 24.26 -52.35
C GLY A 171 11.18 24.27 -53.04
N LEU A 172 10.74 25.41 -53.60
CA LEU A 172 9.42 25.56 -54.24
C LEU A 172 9.46 25.58 -55.77
N SER A 173 10.61 25.37 -56.40
CA SER A 173 10.77 25.34 -57.87
C SER A 173 11.25 24.00 -58.43
N ALA A 174 10.90 22.87 -57.81
CA ALA A 174 11.14 21.52 -58.34
C ALA A 174 9.85 20.69 -58.31
#